data_AF-A0A8J9T7A9-F1
#
_entry.id   AF-A0A8J9T7A9-F1
#
_cell.length_a   1.000
_cell.length_b   1.000
_cell.length_c   1.000
_cell.angle_alpha   90.00
_cell.angle_beta   90.00
_cell.angle_gamma   90.00
#
_symmetry.space_group_name_H-M   'P 1'
#
loop_
_entity.id
_entity.type
_entity.pdbx_description
1 polymer ?
#
loop_
_entity_poly.entity_id
_entity_poly.type
_entity_poly.pdbx_seq_one_letter_code
_entity_poly.pdbx_strand_id
1 'polypeptide(L)' 'APGLFETPLLSRLPESAREELGNSVPCPRRLGNPDEFGALVGTVLSNPMLNGSVIRLDGALRMPP' A
#
# COMPACT_ATOMS: atom_id res chain seq x y z
N ALA A 1 -0.03 -6.15 -5.87
CA ALA A 1 0.50 -4.87 -6.37
C ALA A 1 0.23 -3.79 -5.32
N PRO A 2 1.21 -3.47 -4.45
CA PRO A 2 1.03 -2.44 -3.43
C PRO A 2 1.05 -1.04 -4.03
N GLY A 3 0.32 -0.12 -3.41
CA GLY A 3 0.47 1.32 -3.60
C GLY A 3 1.64 1.87 -2.77
N LEU A 4 1.41 2.99 -2.10
CA LEU A 4 2.42 3.67 -1.28
C LEU A 4 2.40 3.13 0.15
N PHE A 5 3.55 2.66 0.65
CA PHE A 5 3.71 2.06 1.98
C PHE A 5 4.91 2.61 2.72
N GLU A 6 4.78 2.75 4.04
CA GLU A 6 5.85 3.18 4.94
C GLU A 6 6.92 2.11 5.05
N THR A 7 7.94 2.23 4.21
CA THR A 7 9.08 1.31 4.18
C THR A 7 10.38 2.10 4.28
N PRO A 8 11.52 1.46 4.62
CA PRO A 8 12.83 2.12 4.59
C PRO A 8 13.19 2.75 3.24
N LEU A 9 12.53 2.36 2.15
CA LEU A 9 12.66 2.99 0.85
C LEU A 9 12.12 4.43 0.84
N LEU A 10 10.92 4.65 1.38
CA LEU A 10 10.28 5.97 1.44
C LEU A 10 10.73 6.79 2.65
N SER A 11 11.27 6.16 3.70
CA SER A 11 11.77 6.88 4.89
C SER A 11 12.96 7.81 4.59
N ARG A 12 13.60 7.66 3.42
CA ARG A 12 14.70 8.52 2.95
C ARG A 12 14.21 9.83 2.32
N LEU A 13 12.91 9.93 2.02
CA LEU A 13 12.31 11.14 1.48
C LEU A 13 12.15 12.18 2.61
N PRO A 14 12.20 13.49 2.29
CA PRO A 14 11.83 14.54 3.23
C PRO A 14 10.42 14.33 3.77
N GLU A 15 10.17 14.74 5.02
CA GLU A 15 8.87 14.55 5.69
C GLU A 15 7.71 15.11 4.85
N SER A 16 7.86 16.32 4.32
CA SER A 16 6.84 16.98 3.50
C SER A 16 6.46 16.15 2.26
N ALA A 17 7.43 15.50 1.63
CA ALA A 17 7.17 14.64 0.47
C ALA A 17 6.41 13.37 0.87
N ARG A 18 6.66 12.81 2.06
CA ARG A 18 5.91 11.64 2.56
C ARG A 18 4.47 12.00 2.90
N GLU A 19 4.26 13.16 3.51
CA GLU A 19 2.92 13.68 3.82
C GLU A 19 2.12 13.95 2.55
N GLU A 20 2.73 14.60 1.55
CA GLU A 20 2.11 14.82 0.23
C GLU A 20 1.72 13.50 -0.45
N LEU A 21 2.63 12.53 -0.44
CA LEU A 21 2.37 11.19 -0.96
C LEU A 21 1.23 10.50 -0.21
N GLY A 22 1.19 10.58 1.12
CA GLY A 22 0.09 10.04 1.92
C GLY A 22 -1.27 10.71 1.61
N ASN A 23 -1.26 12.03 1.43
CA ASN A 23 -2.45 12.82 1.08
C ASN A 23 -2.97 12.53 -0.34
N SER A 24 -2.12 12.03 -1.23
CA SER A 24 -2.53 11.61 -2.58
C SER A 24 -3.40 10.35 -2.57
N VAL A 25 -3.35 9.55 -1.50
CA VAL A 25 -4.14 8.32 -1.37
C VAL A 25 -5.60 8.69 -1.05
N PRO A 26 -6.60 8.24 -1.84
CA PRO A 26 -8.00 8.61 -1.61
C PRO A 26 -8.55 8.25 -0.23
N CYS A 27 -8.42 6.98 0.19
CA CYS A 27 -8.82 6.52 1.52
C CYS A 27 -8.21 5.14 1.83
N PRO A 28 -7.58 4.94 3.00
CA PRO A 28 -7.26 5.94 4.02
C PRO A 28 -6.19 6.93 3.54
N ARG A 29 -6.30 8.22 3.91
CA ARG A 29 -5.39 9.30 3.47
C ARG A 29 -4.04 9.26 4.21
N ARG A 30 -3.28 8.20 3.98
CA ARG A 30 -1.94 7.99 4.53
C ARG A 30 -1.19 6.95 3.71
N LEU A 31 0.10 6.81 3.99
CA LEU A 31 0.87 5.66 3.54
C LEU A 31 0.35 4.38 4.23
N GLY A 32 0.42 3.26 3.51
CA GLY A 32 0.10 1.95 4.07
C GLY A 32 1.13 1.52 5.12
N ASN A 33 0.69 0.88 6.19
CA ASN A 33 1.57 0.26 7.17
C ASN A 33 1.99 -1.14 6.65
N PRO A 34 3.27 -1.54 6.73
CA PRO A 34 3.73 -2.89 6.37
C PRO A 34 2.88 -4.04 6.94
N ASP A 35 2.31 -3.89 8.14
CA ASP A 35 1.44 -4.89 8.75
C ASP A 35 0.15 -5.12 7.96
N GLU A 36 -0.37 -4.11 7.27
CA GLU A 36 -1.56 -4.23 6.39
C GLU A 36 -1.25 -5.09 5.16
N PHE A 37 -0.03 -5.00 4.64
CA PHE A 37 0.45 -5.90 3.60
C PHE A 37 0.61 -7.33 4.14
N GLY A 38 1.17 -7.48 5.34
CA GLY A 38 1.26 -8.77 6.02
C GLY A 38 -0.09 -9.45 6.24
N ALA A 39 -1.11 -8.69 6.62
CA ALA A 39 -2.48 -9.18 6.76
C ALA A 39 -3.07 -9.71 5.44
N LEU A 40 -2.80 -9.03 4.31
CA LEU A 40 -3.19 -9.53 2.99
C LEU A 40 -2.47 -10.84 2.65
N VAL A 41 -1.16 -10.93 2.92
CA VAL A 41 -0.40 -12.17 2.71
C VAL A 41 -1.00 -13.32 3.52
N GLY A 42 -1.34 -13.09 4.79
CA GLY A 42 -2.01 -14.09 5.62
C GLY A 42 -3.35 -14.54 5.03
N THR A 43 -4.15 -13.61 4.52
CA THR A 43 -5.44 -13.91 3.85
C THR A 43 -5.23 -14.78 2.62
N VAL A 44 -4.25 -14.44 1.77
CA VAL A 44 -3.91 -15.21 0.57
C VAL A 44 -3.49 -16.63 0.93
N LEU A 45 -2.63 -16.81 1.94
CA LEU A 45 -2.18 -18.12 2.39
C LEU A 45 -3.31 -18.97 2.98
N SER A 46 -4.30 -18.33 3.63
CA SER A 46 -5.41 -19.03 4.28
C SER A 46 -6.57 -19.44 3.35
N ASN A 47 -6.62 -18.93 2.12
CA ASN A 47 -7.75 -19.12 1.22
C ASN A 47 -7.35 -19.89 -0.05
N PRO A 48 -7.63 -21.20 -0.14
CA PRO A 48 -7.23 -22.04 -1.28
C PRO A 48 -7.80 -21.61 -2.63
N MET A 49 -8.87 -20.81 -2.65
CA MET A 49 -9.51 -20.34 -3.88
C MET A 49 -8.91 -19.04 -4.42
N LEU A 50 -8.05 -18.35 -3.65
CA LEU A 50 -7.31 -17.20 -4.16
C LEU A 50 -6.14 -17.69 -5.02
N ASN A 51 -6.38 -17.77 -6.33
CA ASN A 51 -5.42 -18.29 -7.29
C ASN A 51 -5.42 -17.47 -8.59
N GLY A 52 -4.27 -17.34 -9.25
CA GLY A 52 -4.14 -16.73 -10.58
C GLY A 52 -4.61 -15.27 -10.68
N SER A 53 -4.61 -14.52 -9.58
CA SER A 53 -5.15 -13.17 -9.52
C SER A 53 -4.14 -12.15 -8.99
N VAL A 54 -4.39 -10.88 -9.26
CA VAL A 54 -3.61 -9.75 -8.75
C VAL A 54 -4.51 -8.88 -7.90
N ILE A 55 -4.15 -8.73 -6.63
CA ILE A 55 -4.84 -7.85 -5.70
C ILE A 55 -4.07 -6.53 -5.62
N ARG A 56 -4.77 -5.42 -5.87
CA ARG A 56 -4.27 -4.08 -5.60
C ARG A 56 -4.54 -3.75 -4.12
N LEU A 57 -3.52 -3.28 -3.44
CA LEU A 57 -3.60 -2.82 -2.05
C LEU A 57 -3.00 -1.42 -1.99
N ASP A 58 -3.81 -0.39 -2.22
CA ASP A 58 -3.30 0.95 -2.54
C ASP A 58 -4.22 2.11 -2.14
N GLY A 59 -5.25 1.88 -1.33
CA GLY A 59 -6.19 2.93 -0.91
C GLY A 59 -6.94 3.60 -2.08
N ALA A 60 -7.15 2.87 -3.17
CA ALA A 60 -7.76 3.31 -4.42
C ALA A 60 -6.92 4.30 -5.25
N LEU A 61 -5.64 4.49 -4.90
CA LEU A 61 -4.74 5.39 -5.63
C LEU A 61 -4.61 4.99 -7.11
N ARG A 62 -4.53 5.99 -7.98
CA ARG A 62 -4.02 5.87 -9.35
C ARG A 62 -2.86 6.84 -9.47
N MET A 63 -1.67 6.32 -9.73
CA MET A 63 -0.50 7.19 -9.85
C MET A 63 -0.70 8.15 -11.03
N PRO A 64 -0.54 9.47 -10.81
CA PRO A 64 -0.49 10.42 -11.90
C PRO A 64 0.72 10.11 -12.82
N PRO A 65 0.69 10.56 -14.08
CA PRO A 65 1.80 10.38 -15.02
C PRO A 65 3.11 11.00 -14.54
#